data_AF-A0AAD9TKI4-F1
#
_entry.id   AF-A0AAD9TKI4-F1
#
_cell.length_a   1.000
_cell.length_b   1.000
_cell.length_c   1.000
_cell.angle_alpha   90.00
_cell.angle_beta   90.00
_cell.angle_gamma   90.00
#
_symmetry.space_group_name_H-M   'P 1'
#
loop_
_entity.id
_entity.type
_entity.pdbx_description
1 polymer ?
#
loop_
_entity_poly.entity_id
_entity_poly.type
_entity_poly.pdbx_seq_one_letter_code
_entity_poly.pdbx_strand_id
1 'polypeptide(L)'
;MENNGVHNEHNDATIGDERHLVMRMSRLGRSTLARVQRRSRSRRSNRSESVFHDNLLPAYRWLLPGWIVEERRMNTGRIYKVLFFYLVGFDHSSNLII
;
A
#
# COMPACT_ATOMS: atom_id res chain seq x y z
N MET A 1 -28.35 28.49 -20.47
CA MET A 1 -26.94 28.47 -20.05
C MET A 1 -26.69 27.08 -19.48
N GLU A 2 -26.11 26.21 -20.30
CA GLU A 2 -25.81 24.81 -19.96
C GLU A 2 -24.73 24.77 -18.87
N ASN A 3 -25.01 24.11 -17.74
CA ASN A 3 -24.01 23.82 -16.73
C ASN A 3 -23.31 22.51 -17.11
N ASN A 4 -22.15 22.64 -17.73
CA ASN A 4 -21.27 21.53 -18.08
C ASN A 4 -20.79 20.82 -16.81
N GLY A 5 -21.08 19.52 -16.75
CA GLY A 5 -20.59 18.61 -15.73
C GLY A 5 -19.07 18.56 -15.70
N VAL A 6 -18.49 18.82 -14.54
CA VAL A 6 -17.09 18.49 -14.26
C VAL A 6 -17.08 17.08 -13.68
N HIS A 7 -17.01 16.09 -14.56
CA HIS A 7 -16.75 14.71 -14.18
C HIS A 7 -15.32 14.61 -13.62
N ASN A 8 -15.22 14.27 -12.33
CA ASN A 8 -13.96 13.91 -11.67
C ASN A 8 -13.48 12.54 -12.17
N GLU A 9 -12.93 12.48 -13.39
CA GLU A 9 -12.40 11.25 -14.02
C GLU A 9 -11.02 10.82 -13.48
N HIS A 10 -10.41 11.57 -12.56
CA HIS A 10 -9.05 11.27 -12.07
C HIS A 10 -8.96 10.20 -10.97
N ASN A 11 -10.09 9.72 -10.43
CA ASN A 11 -10.11 8.81 -9.28
C ASN A 11 -10.31 7.32 -9.64
N ASP A 12 -10.66 7.01 -10.89
CA ASP A 12 -11.04 5.63 -11.27
C ASP A 12 -9.84 4.78 -11.71
N ALA A 13 -8.88 5.38 -12.43
CA ALA A 13 -7.70 4.68 -12.95
C ALA A 13 -6.75 4.16 -11.85
N THR A 14 -6.59 4.89 -10.74
CA THR A 14 -5.71 4.52 -9.63
C THR A 14 -6.25 3.36 -8.80
N ILE A 15 -7.59 3.28 -8.64
CA ILE A 15 -8.24 2.19 -7.88
C ILE A 15 -8.13 0.86 -8.63
N GLY A 16 -8.22 0.89 -9.96
CA GLY A 16 -8.07 -0.29 -10.81
C GLY A 16 -6.67 -0.89 -10.73
N ASP A 17 -5.64 -0.05 -10.80
CA ASP A 17 -4.24 -0.49 -10.80
C ASP A 17 -3.79 -1.02 -9.43
N GLU A 18 -4.16 -0.34 -8.33
CA GLU A 18 -3.87 -0.84 -6.97
C GLU A 18 -4.51 -2.21 -6.73
N ARG A 19 -5.78 -2.41 -7.11
CA ARG A 19 -6.47 -3.70 -6.96
C ARG A 19 -5.77 -4.81 -7.75
N HIS A 20 -5.34 -4.52 -8.97
CA HIS A 20 -4.65 -5.47 -9.82
C HIS A 20 -3.26 -5.82 -9.26
N LEU A 21 -2.56 -4.84 -8.70
CA LEU A 21 -1.27 -5.03 -8.07
C LEU A 21 -1.37 -5.86 -6.78
N VAL A 22 -2.38 -5.58 -5.93
CA VAL A 22 -2.68 -6.40 -4.74
C VAL A 22 -2.99 -7.84 -5.12
N MET A 23 -3.71 -8.08 -6.24
CA MET A 23 -3.97 -9.45 -6.72
C MET A 23 -2.70 -10.19 -7.14
N ARG A 24 -1.66 -9.49 -7.60
CA ARG A 24 -0.37 -10.08 -8.00
C ARG A 24 0.58 -10.37 -6.84
N MET A 25 0.22 -10.01 -5.61
CA MET A 25 1.02 -10.29 -4.42
C MET A 25 0.72 -11.68 -3.82
N SER A 26 1.73 -12.25 -3.17
CA SER A 26 1.62 -13.47 -2.38
C SER A 26 0.58 -13.35 -1.25
N ARG A 27 0.08 -14.49 -0.75
CA ARG A 27 -0.88 -14.51 0.37
C ARG A 27 -0.32 -13.78 1.61
N LEU A 28 0.95 -14.02 1.96
CA LEU A 28 1.60 -13.36 3.10
C LEU A 28 1.81 -11.86 2.85
N GLY A 29 2.23 -11.48 1.63
CA GLY A 29 2.36 -10.07 1.24
C GLY A 29 1.05 -9.30 1.36
N ARG A 30 -0.07 -9.89 0.90
CA ARG A 30 -1.42 -9.31 1.05
C ARG A 30 -1.83 -9.15 2.51
N SER A 31 -1.55 -10.13 3.37
CA SER A 31 -1.83 -10.03 4.81
C SER A 31 -1.03 -8.89 5.47
N THR A 32 0.25 -8.75 5.11
CA THR A 32 1.09 -7.64 5.59
C THR A 32 0.57 -6.30 5.08
N LEU A 33 0.25 -6.19 3.78
CA LEU A 33 -0.29 -4.96 3.19
C LEU A 33 -1.59 -4.52 3.88
N ALA A 34 -2.51 -5.45 4.17
CA ALA A 34 -3.74 -5.14 4.87
C ALA A 34 -3.49 -4.52 6.26
N ARG A 35 -2.46 -5.00 6.98
CA ARG A 35 -2.04 -4.42 8.27
C ARG A 35 -1.42 -3.03 8.11
N VAL A 36 -0.54 -2.86 7.12
CA VAL A 36 0.08 -1.56 6.80
C VAL A 36 -1.01 -0.53 6.48
N GLN A 37 -1.94 -0.87 5.59
CA GLN A 37 -3.05 0.00 5.19
C GLN A 37 -3.97 0.34 6.36
N ARG A 38 -4.27 -0.64 7.24
CA ARG A 38 -5.07 -0.39 8.45
C ARG A 38 -4.40 0.64 9.38
N ARG A 39 -3.08 0.57 9.54
CA ARG A 39 -2.31 1.51 10.37
C ARG A 39 -2.08 2.87 9.68
N SER A 40 -1.95 2.88 8.35
CA SER A 40 -1.63 4.09 7.58
C SER A 40 -2.84 4.99 7.30
N ARG A 41 -4.08 4.47 7.41
CA ARG A 41 -5.31 5.28 7.29
C ARG A 41 -5.37 6.46 8.26
N SER A 42 -4.62 6.41 9.37
CA SER A 42 -4.51 7.51 10.32
C SER A 42 -3.48 8.59 9.93
N ARG A 43 -2.58 8.33 8.96
CA ARG A 43 -1.36 9.15 8.74
C ARG A 43 -1.05 9.54 7.29
N ARG A 44 -1.85 9.13 6.31
CA ARG A 44 -1.53 9.42 4.89
C ARG A 44 -1.86 10.86 4.54
N SER A 45 -0.82 11.64 4.24
CA SER A 45 -0.90 12.92 3.54
C SER A 45 -1.18 12.65 2.06
N ASN A 46 -2.19 13.31 1.50
CA ASN A 46 -2.77 13.08 0.17
C ASN A 46 -1.86 13.39 -1.04
N ARG A 47 -0.55 13.57 -0.84
CA ARG A 47 0.35 14.13 -1.87
C ARG A 47 1.32 13.13 -2.52
N SER A 48 1.54 11.95 -1.96
CA SER A 48 2.49 10.97 -2.49
C SER A 48 1.80 9.74 -3.09
N GLU A 49 2.14 9.40 -4.33
CA GLU A 49 1.77 8.13 -4.95
C GLU A 49 2.57 7.00 -4.31
N SER A 50 1.91 5.91 -3.93
CA SER A 50 2.53 4.80 -3.20
C SER A 50 2.15 3.47 -3.82
N VAL A 51 3.14 2.67 -4.19
CA VAL A 51 2.96 1.36 -4.83
C VAL A 51 3.59 0.29 -3.95
N PHE A 52 2.95 -0.88 -3.83
CA PHE A 52 3.41 -1.94 -2.95
C PHE A 52 3.85 -3.19 -3.71
N HIS A 53 4.99 -3.74 -3.33
CA HIS A 53 5.56 -4.92 -3.97
C HIS A 53 6.01 -5.96 -2.94
N ASP A 54 6.01 -7.23 -3.34
CA ASP A 54 6.56 -8.32 -2.55
C ASP A 54 7.57 -9.14 -3.36
N ASN A 55 8.02 -10.25 -2.78
CA ASN A 55 9.07 -11.10 -3.34
C ASN A 55 8.69 -11.86 -4.62
N LEU A 56 7.45 -11.76 -5.10
CA LEU A 56 7.04 -12.38 -6.38
C LEU A 56 7.56 -11.62 -7.60
N LEU A 57 7.92 -10.34 -7.43
CA LEU A 57 8.49 -9.54 -8.50
C LEU A 57 10.01 -9.74 -8.59
N PRO A 58 10.59 -9.91 -9.80
CA PRO A 58 12.03 -10.14 -9.98
C PRO A 58 12.92 -9.11 -9.29
N ALA A 59 12.55 -7.83 -9.33
CA ALA A 59 13.29 -6.73 -8.70
C ALA A 59 13.31 -6.79 -7.15
N TYR A 60 12.43 -7.58 -6.56
CA TYR A 60 12.23 -7.68 -5.11
C TYR A 60 12.42 -9.09 -4.56
N ARG A 61 13.05 -10.00 -5.32
CA ARG A 61 13.32 -11.38 -4.87
C ARG A 61 14.21 -11.49 -3.63
N TRP A 62 14.89 -10.41 -3.27
CA TRP A 62 15.67 -10.30 -2.04
C TRP A 62 14.78 -10.07 -0.80
N LEU A 63 13.49 -9.77 -0.96
CA LEU A 63 12.53 -9.72 0.13
C LEU A 63 12.24 -11.13 0.65
N LEU A 64 12.18 -11.27 1.97
CA LEU A 64 11.74 -12.50 2.61
C LEU A 64 10.22 -12.69 2.42
N PRO A 65 9.71 -13.94 2.44
CA PRO A 65 8.28 -14.19 2.36
C PRO A 65 7.48 -13.41 3.42
N GLY A 66 6.44 -12.70 2.97
CA GLY A 66 5.59 -11.86 3.84
C GLY A 66 6.14 -10.45 4.11
N TRP A 67 7.35 -10.14 3.65
CA TRP A 67 7.83 -8.76 3.60
C TRP A 67 7.26 -8.07 2.36
N ILE A 68 7.00 -6.77 2.51
CA ILE A 68 6.61 -5.92 1.39
C ILE A 68 7.46 -4.65 1.38
N VAL A 69 7.60 -4.04 0.22
CA VAL A 69 8.19 -2.72 0.06
C VAL A 69 7.12 -1.76 -0.47
N GLU A 70 7.07 -0.57 0.11
CA GLU A 70 6.32 0.56 -0.41
C GLU A 70 7.28 1.46 -1.18
N GLU A 71 7.06 1.61 -2.48
CA GLU A 71 7.68 2.64 -3.29
C GLU A 71 6.81 3.90 -3.23
N ARG A 72 7.34 4.95 -2.61
CA ARG A 72 6.69 6.27 -2.54
C ARG A 72 7.32 7.21 -3.54
N ARG A 73 6.55 7.67 -4.51
CA ARG A 73 6.93 8.72 -5.43
C ARG A 73 6.51 10.06 -4.85
N MET A 74 7.49 10.88 -4.49
CA MET A 74 7.25 12.24 -4.01
C MET A 74 7.06 13.18 -5.20
N ASN A 75 6.37 14.31 -4.98
CA ASN A 75 6.18 15.37 -5.99
C ASN A 75 7.51 15.96 -6.48
N THR A 76 8.60 15.76 -5.73
CA THR A 76 9.97 16.14 -6.10
C THR A 76 10.61 15.20 -7.13
N GLY A 77 9.93 14.14 -7.53
CA GLY A 77 10.46 13.09 -8.42
C GLY A 77 11.33 12.04 -7.70
N ARG A 78 11.62 12.23 -6.41
CA ARG A 78 12.37 11.25 -5.61
C ARG A 78 11.50 10.05 -5.28
N ILE A 79 12.08 8.86 -5.40
CA ILE A 79 11.45 7.60 -5.03
C ILE A 79 12.09 7.11 -3.72
N TYR A 80 11.25 6.88 -2.71
CA TYR A 80 11.66 6.28 -1.44
C TYR A 80 11.14 4.86 -1.34
N LYS A 81 11.99 3.95 -0.86
CA LYS A 81 11.65 2.55 -0.60
C LYS A 81 11.52 2.34 0.90
N VAL A 82 10.34 1.96 1.37
CA VAL A 82 10.09 1.69 2.78
C VAL A 82 9.76 0.21 2.95
N LEU A 83 10.52 -0.48 3.79
CA LEU A 83 10.34 -1.90 4.06
C LEU A 83 9.36 -2.12 5.20
N PHE A 84 8.43 -3.06 5.00
CA PHE A 84 7.49 -3.49 6.02
C PHE A 84 7.55 -5.01 6.16
N PHE A 85 7.66 -5.45 7.41
CA PHE A 85 7.55 -6.84 7.79
C PHE A 85 6.66 -6.95 9.02
N TYR A 86 5.83 -7.98 9.05
CA TYR A 86 5.05 -8.34 10.23
C TYR A 86 5.30 -9.80 10.51
N LEU A 87 5.75 -10.08 11.72
CA LEU A 87 5.81 -11.44 12.23
C LEU A 87 4.37 -11.93 12.40
N VAL A 88 4.03 -13.02 11.72
CA VAL A 88 2.74 -13.69 11.88
C VAL A 88 2.67 -14.22 13.32
N GLY A 89 1.75 -13.68 14.13
CA GLY A 89 1.56 -14.10 15.52
C GLY A 89 1.53 -12.97 16.57
N PHE A 90 1.94 -11.75 16.22
CA PHE A 90 1.78 -10.58 17.11
C PHE A 90 0.43 -9.89 16.83
N ASP A 91 -0.66 -10.48 17.31
CA ASP A 91 -1.89 -9.71 17.56
C ASP A 91 -1.68 -8.96 18.87
N HIS A 92 -1.47 -7.64 18.79
CA HIS A 92 -1.60 -6.78 19.97
C HIS A 92 -3.08 -6.71 20.36
N SER A 93 -3.59 -7.77 21.00
CA SER A 93 -4.73 -7.67 21.91
C SER A 93 -4.24 -6.98 23.19
N SER A 94 -4.03 -5.67 23.11
CA SER A 94 -3.82 -4.83 24.28
C SER A 94 -5.11 -4.06 24.58
N ASN A 95 -6.16 -4.80 24.96
CA ASN A 95 -7.23 -4.24 25.79
C ASN A 95 -6.97 -4.74 27.21
N LEU A 96 -5.98 -4.15 27.88
CA LEU A 96 -5.88 -4.24 29.33
C LEU A 96 -6.77 -3.11 29.88
N ILE A 97 -8.00 -3.45 30.21
CA ILE A 97 -8.83 -2.64 31.11
C ILE A 97 -8.32 -2.96 32.51
N ILE A 98 -7.78 -1.95 33.18
CA ILE A 98 -7.46 -1.98 34.62
C ILE A 98 -8.72 -1.59 35.39
#